data_AF-B1X3H2-F1
#
_entry.id   AF-B1X3H2-F1
#
_cell.length_a   1.000
_cell.length_b   1.000
_cell.length_c   1.000
_cell.angle_alpha   90.00
_cell.angle_beta   90.00
_cell.angle_gamma   90.00
#
_symmetry.space_group_name_H-M   'P 1'
#
loop_
_entity.id
_entity.type
_entity.pdbx_description
1 polymer ?
#
loop_
_entity_poly.entity_id
_entity_poly.type
_entity_poly.pdbx_seq_one_letter_code
_entity_poly.pdbx_strand_id
1 'polypeptide(L)'
;MSQFFSLFNNKVILPVSIFSTIIIAIFGTPILPLERKFFANCFSGSFSCLTESKRVELSTTKGKVLIRLLSDSAPLTTGNFIDLVQKGIYNDTVFNRVIRQLRPFVVQGGYSQKLNTEADIKVGFGDCIVEEPRLIPIEIFLEGEKKPTYGKLINGTEGRSKIKLLHNRGALAMARSQDPNSASIQFYIVLRSLPELDGRYAVFGQVEEGMDVVDKIVQGDKLIKATVVF
;
A
#
# COMPACT_ATOMS: atom_id res chain seq x y z
N MET A 1 -41.77 16.80 39.36
CA MET A 1 -42.76 17.81 38.89
C MET A 1 -42.27 18.32 37.55
N SER A 2 -42.95 18.24 36.41
CA SER A 2 -44.28 17.76 35.99
C SER A 2 -44.14 17.63 34.45
N GLN A 3 -44.31 16.46 33.85
CA GLN A 3 -45.48 16.09 33.04
C GLN A 3 -46.05 17.21 32.14
N PHE A 4 -46.20 16.92 30.83
CA PHE A 4 -47.47 16.94 30.05
C PHE A 4 -47.13 16.52 28.59
N PHE A 5 -47.48 15.30 28.13
CA PHE A 5 -48.69 14.94 27.35
C PHE A 5 -48.82 15.74 26.03
N SER A 6 -49.19 15.23 24.85
CA SER A 6 -49.56 13.90 24.33
C SER A 6 -49.86 14.04 22.82
N LEU A 7 -49.72 12.95 22.07
CA LEU A 7 -50.54 12.46 20.94
C LEU A 7 -50.99 13.46 19.84
N PHE A 8 -50.80 13.10 18.58
CA PHE A 8 -51.95 12.81 17.69
C PHE A 8 -51.52 11.94 16.51
N ASN A 9 -52.03 10.72 16.55
CA ASN A 9 -52.12 9.75 15.47
C ASN A 9 -53.28 10.22 14.57
N ASN A 10 -53.11 10.35 13.26
CA ASN A 10 -54.25 10.47 12.35
C ASN A 10 -53.98 9.75 11.03
N LYS A 11 -54.62 8.57 10.93
CA LYS A 11 -54.88 7.86 9.69
C LYS A 11 -55.90 8.66 8.88
N VAL A 12 -55.60 8.90 7.61
CA VAL A 12 -56.59 9.30 6.60
C VAL A 12 -56.61 8.22 5.53
N ILE A 13 -57.76 7.58 5.37
CA ILE A 13 -58.08 6.59 4.32
C ILE A 13 -59.22 7.20 3.50
N LEU A 14 -59.05 7.39 2.19
CA LEU A 14 -60.09 7.54 1.15
C LEU A 14 -59.40 7.44 -0.26
N PRO A 15 -60.11 7.17 -1.38
CA PRO A 15 -60.49 5.84 -1.86
C PRO A 15 -59.86 5.49 -3.24
N VAL A 16 -60.08 4.25 -3.64
CA VAL A 16 -59.65 3.59 -4.89
C VAL A 16 -60.25 4.26 -6.14
N SER A 17 -59.40 4.54 -7.15
CA SER A 17 -59.84 4.69 -8.55
C SER A 17 -58.78 4.14 -9.50
N ILE A 18 -59.26 3.28 -10.40
CA ILE A 18 -58.60 2.54 -11.47
C ILE A 18 -58.07 3.49 -12.55
N PHE A 19 -56.81 3.33 -12.97
CA PHE A 19 -56.31 3.53 -14.35
C PHE A 19 -54.96 2.77 -14.46
N SER A 20 -54.98 1.60 -15.10
CA SER A 20 -54.45 1.36 -16.46
C SER A 20 -52.92 1.45 -16.56
N THR A 21 -52.32 0.27 -16.75
CA THR A 21 -51.07 -0.01 -17.50
C THR A 21 -49.85 0.88 -17.25
N ILE A 22 -48.83 0.30 -16.60
CA ILE A 22 -47.47 0.11 -17.14
C ILE A 22 -46.76 -0.87 -16.19
N ILE A 23 -46.41 -2.06 -16.71
CA ILE A 23 -45.46 -2.96 -16.04
C ILE A 23 -44.06 -2.37 -16.33
N ILE A 24 -43.50 -1.63 -15.37
CA ILE A 24 -42.05 -1.39 -15.35
C ILE A 24 -41.44 -2.66 -14.75
N ALA A 25 -40.92 -3.52 -15.61
CA ALA A 25 -40.00 -4.56 -15.20
C ALA A 25 -38.80 -3.86 -14.54
N ILE A 26 -38.72 -3.93 -13.21
CA ILE A 26 -37.49 -3.67 -12.48
C ILE A 26 -36.56 -4.83 -12.85
N PHE A 27 -35.88 -4.69 -13.99
CA PHE A 27 -34.65 -5.42 -14.22
C PHE A 27 -33.68 -4.93 -13.16
N GLY A 28 -33.58 -5.69 -12.08
CA GLY A 28 -32.44 -5.61 -11.18
C GLY A 28 -31.21 -5.65 -12.05
N THR A 29 -30.48 -4.54 -12.10
CA THR A 29 -29.14 -4.55 -12.64
C THR A 29 -28.38 -5.60 -11.82
N PRO A 30 -27.79 -6.62 -12.45
CA PRO A 30 -26.93 -7.51 -11.70
C PRO A 30 -25.83 -6.64 -11.14
N ILE A 31 -25.77 -6.56 -9.80
CA ILE A 31 -24.61 -6.01 -9.10
C ILE A 31 -23.47 -6.95 -9.46
N LEU A 32 -22.73 -6.57 -10.50
CA LEU A 32 -21.54 -7.30 -10.92
C LEU A 32 -20.60 -7.32 -9.71
N PRO A 33 -20.06 -8.50 -9.33
CA PRO A 33 -19.09 -8.58 -8.25
C PRO A 33 -17.91 -7.65 -8.55
N LEU A 34 -17.41 -7.01 -7.50
CA LEU A 34 -16.29 -6.05 -7.46
C LEU A 34 -14.94 -6.64 -7.93
N GLU A 35 -14.94 -7.71 -8.72
CA GLU A 35 -13.75 -8.40 -9.22
C GLU A 35 -13.50 -8.15 -10.72
N ARG A 36 -14.31 -7.32 -11.39
CA ARG A 36 -14.19 -7.11 -12.86
C ARG A 36 -14.21 -5.66 -13.34
N LYS A 37 -13.76 -4.72 -12.50
CA LYS A 37 -13.39 -3.35 -12.91
C LYS A 37 -11.89 -3.05 -12.81
N PHE A 38 -11.10 -4.04 -12.39
CA PHE A 38 -9.65 -4.02 -12.51
C PHE A 38 -9.28 -4.75 -13.81
N PHE A 39 -8.45 -4.12 -14.64
CA PHE A 39 -7.86 -4.68 -15.87
C PHE A 39 -8.81 -4.90 -17.07
N ALA A 40 -8.83 -3.94 -18.00
CA ALA A 40 -9.17 -4.26 -19.39
C ALA A 40 -8.26 -3.61 -20.44
N ASN A 41 -7.57 -2.48 -20.16
CA ASN A 41 -6.83 -1.76 -21.23
C ASN A 41 -5.34 -1.47 -20.96
N CYS A 42 -4.69 -2.09 -19.98
CA CYS A 42 -3.26 -1.84 -19.73
C CYS A 42 -2.51 -3.06 -19.18
N PHE A 43 -2.44 -4.13 -19.96
CA PHE A 43 -1.54 -5.25 -19.65
C PHE A 43 -0.99 -5.89 -20.93
N SER A 44 -0.01 -5.23 -21.53
CA SER A 44 0.88 -5.79 -22.56
C SER A 44 2.31 -5.96 -22.04
N GLY A 45 2.48 -6.07 -20.71
CA GLY A 45 3.76 -6.38 -20.09
C GLY A 45 3.76 -7.82 -19.58
N SER A 46 4.63 -8.67 -20.13
CA SER A 46 4.96 -9.93 -19.46
C SER A 46 5.65 -9.59 -18.14
N PHE A 47 4.99 -9.79 -17.01
CA PHE A 47 5.71 -9.91 -15.75
C PHE A 47 6.47 -11.23 -15.83
N SER A 48 7.72 -11.18 -16.33
CA SER A 48 8.66 -12.28 -16.13
C SER A 48 8.67 -12.55 -14.63
N CYS A 49 8.31 -13.77 -14.23
CA CYS A 49 8.44 -14.21 -12.85
C CYS A 49 9.91 -13.99 -12.46
N LEU A 50 10.18 -12.95 -11.68
CA LEU A 50 11.54 -12.51 -11.36
C LEU A 50 12.17 -13.54 -10.42
N THR A 51 12.80 -14.57 -10.99
CA THR A 51 13.47 -15.66 -10.26
C THR A 51 14.81 -15.24 -9.65
N GLU A 52 15.33 -14.06 -10.00
CA GLU A 52 16.55 -13.51 -9.43
C GLU A 52 16.23 -12.46 -8.36
N SER A 53 16.89 -12.56 -7.20
CA SER A 53 16.77 -11.59 -6.13
C SER A 53 17.32 -10.24 -6.59
N LYS A 54 16.42 -9.32 -6.96
CA LYS A 54 16.80 -7.98 -7.37
C LYS A 54 17.29 -7.15 -6.19
N ARG A 55 18.24 -6.28 -6.46
CA ARG A 55 18.73 -5.29 -5.52
C ARG A 55 18.37 -3.89 -5.97
N VAL A 56 18.25 -2.98 -5.01
CA VAL A 56 18.14 -1.55 -5.26
C VAL A 56 19.20 -0.84 -4.44
N GLU A 57 20.06 -0.08 -5.12
CA GLU A 57 20.96 0.87 -4.48
C GLU A 57 20.21 2.20 -4.28
N LEU A 58 20.15 2.66 -3.04
CA LEU A 58 19.70 3.99 -2.66
C LEU A 58 20.93 4.88 -2.45
N SER A 59 21.17 5.82 -3.36
CA SER A 59 22.15 6.88 -3.17
C SER A 59 21.50 8.03 -2.38
N THR A 60 21.93 8.24 -1.13
CA THR A 60 21.39 9.27 -0.23
C THR A 60 22.42 10.35 0.08
N THR A 61 21.99 11.45 0.72
CA THR A 61 22.89 12.49 1.26
C THR A 61 23.82 11.99 2.37
N LYS A 62 23.60 10.78 2.91
CA LYS A 62 24.45 10.16 3.95
C LYS A 62 25.34 9.04 3.43
N GLY A 63 25.24 8.69 2.15
CA GLY A 63 25.93 7.57 1.54
C GLY A 63 24.98 6.61 0.84
N LYS A 64 25.51 5.44 0.47
CA LYS A 64 24.76 4.42 -0.27
C LYS A 64 24.18 3.38 0.68
N VAL A 65 22.99 2.88 0.34
CA VAL A 65 22.33 1.76 1.03
C VAL A 65 21.95 0.74 -0.04
N LEU A 66 22.35 -0.51 0.14
CA LEU A 66 21.99 -1.61 -0.76
C LEU A 66 20.86 -2.40 -0.12
N ILE A 67 19.77 -2.59 -0.87
CA ILE A 67 18.59 -3.31 -0.42
C ILE A 67 18.36 -4.51 -1.33
N ARG A 68 18.21 -5.70 -0.74
CA ARG A 68 17.67 -6.87 -1.44
C ARG A 68 16.16 -6.88 -1.36
N LEU A 69 15.51 -7.07 -2.50
CA LEU A 69 14.07 -7.21 -2.60
C LEU A 69 13.66 -8.68 -2.43
N LEU A 70 12.55 -8.91 -1.73
CA LEU A 70 12.05 -10.22 -1.35
C LEU A 70 10.90 -10.64 -2.28
N SER A 71 11.18 -10.63 -3.60
CA SER A 71 10.19 -10.81 -4.67
C SER A 71 9.34 -12.06 -4.54
N ASP A 72 9.89 -13.18 -4.05
CA ASP A 72 9.16 -14.45 -3.93
C ASP A 72 8.03 -14.37 -2.88
N SER A 73 8.21 -13.52 -1.87
CA SER A 73 7.28 -13.38 -0.75
C SER A 73 6.40 -12.13 -0.85
N ALA A 74 6.85 -11.10 -1.58
CA ALA A 74 6.08 -9.87 -1.81
C ALA A 74 6.19 -9.40 -3.29
N PRO A 75 5.75 -10.22 -4.27
CA PRO A 75 5.92 -9.93 -5.69
C PRO A 75 5.23 -8.65 -6.15
N LEU A 76 4.02 -8.35 -5.66
CA LEU A 76 3.27 -7.17 -6.09
C LEU A 76 3.95 -5.89 -5.59
N THR A 77 4.31 -5.85 -4.32
CA THR A 77 4.95 -4.69 -3.67
C THR A 77 6.34 -4.46 -4.23
N THR A 78 7.09 -5.54 -4.45
CA THR A 78 8.41 -5.50 -5.08
C THR A 78 8.33 -4.99 -6.52
N GLY A 79 7.40 -5.52 -7.32
CA GLY A 79 7.16 -5.06 -8.70
C GLY A 79 6.75 -3.59 -8.76
N ASN A 80 5.90 -3.14 -7.82
CA ASN A 80 5.53 -1.74 -7.68
C ASN A 80 6.76 -0.86 -7.41
N PHE A 81 7.58 -1.23 -6.43
CA PHE A 81 8.77 -0.47 -6.06
C PHE A 81 9.79 -0.38 -7.20
N ILE A 82 10.08 -1.49 -7.87
CA ILE A 82 11.01 -1.55 -9.01
C ILE A 82 10.55 -0.61 -10.14
N ASP A 83 9.28 -0.68 -10.52
CA ASP A 83 8.73 0.14 -11.60
C ASP A 83 8.83 1.64 -11.26
N LEU A 84 8.55 2.03 -10.01
CA LEU A 84 8.71 3.40 -9.54
C LEU A 84 10.18 3.87 -9.51
N VAL A 85 11.12 2.98 -9.15
CA VAL A 85 12.56 3.24 -9.23
C VAL A 85 12.98 3.46 -10.69
N GLN A 86 12.57 2.59 -11.61
CA GLN A 86 12.93 2.68 -13.02
C GLN A 86 12.38 3.96 -13.68
N LYS A 87 11.20 4.41 -13.25
CA LYS A 87 10.60 5.68 -13.67
C LYS A 87 11.20 6.92 -13.01
N GLY A 88 12.15 6.73 -12.08
CA GLY A 88 12.81 7.82 -11.38
C GLY A 88 11.91 8.58 -10.39
N ILE A 89 10.77 8.00 -10.00
CA ILE A 89 9.82 8.64 -9.06
C ILE A 89 10.47 8.94 -7.71
N TYR A 90 11.43 8.11 -7.30
CA TYR A 90 12.17 8.27 -6.06
C TYR A 90 13.33 9.26 -6.12
N ASN A 91 13.69 9.77 -7.30
CA ASN A 91 14.83 10.67 -7.44
C ASN A 91 14.51 12.02 -6.79
N ASP A 92 15.46 12.51 -5.99
CA ASP A 92 15.35 13.76 -5.22
C ASP A 92 14.13 13.79 -4.27
N THR A 93 13.68 12.61 -3.80
CA THR A 93 12.69 12.50 -2.71
C THR A 93 13.35 12.73 -1.35
N VAL A 94 12.57 13.06 -0.34
CA VAL A 94 13.05 13.34 1.02
C VAL A 94 12.65 12.25 2.01
N PHE A 95 13.49 12.06 3.02
CA PHE A 95 13.14 11.33 4.23
C PHE A 95 12.37 12.28 5.16
N ASN A 96 11.04 12.31 5.01
CA ASN A 96 10.17 13.29 5.67
C ASN A 96 9.74 12.88 7.09
N ARG A 97 9.89 11.60 7.47
CA ARG A 97 9.55 11.12 8.82
C ARG A 97 10.62 10.17 9.33
N VAL A 98 11.39 10.63 10.31
CA VAL A 98 12.47 9.85 10.93
C VAL A 98 12.27 9.84 12.45
N ILE A 99 12.00 8.67 13.02
CA ILE A 99 11.71 8.52 14.44
C ILE A 99 12.85 7.75 15.12
N ARG A 100 13.69 8.49 15.85
CA ARG A 100 14.84 7.94 16.58
C ARG A 100 14.72 8.08 18.11
N GLN A 101 14.07 9.14 18.58
CA GLN A 101 14.02 9.48 19.99
C GLN A 101 13.04 8.59 20.77
N LEU A 102 13.35 8.37 22.04
CA LEU A 102 12.68 7.46 22.99
C LEU A 102 12.80 5.97 22.61
N ARG A 103 12.41 5.59 21.40
CA ARG A 103 12.66 4.27 20.81
C ARG A 103 12.81 4.43 19.30
N PRO A 104 13.97 4.06 18.71
CA PRO A 104 14.11 4.04 17.26
C PRO A 104 12.97 3.26 16.63
N PHE A 105 12.44 3.75 15.53
CA PHE A 105 11.27 3.16 14.89
C PHE A 105 11.53 2.98 13.41
N VAL A 106 11.43 4.04 12.61
CA VAL A 106 11.61 3.95 11.16
C VAL A 106 12.25 5.21 10.57
N VAL A 107 12.87 5.04 9.41
CA VAL A 107 13.25 6.08 8.45
C VAL A 107 12.30 5.97 7.26
N GLN A 108 11.37 6.91 7.12
CA GLN A 108 10.36 6.91 6.06
C GLN A 108 10.69 7.93 4.98
N GLY A 109 10.59 7.49 3.72
CA GLY A 109 10.88 8.28 2.53
C GLY A 109 9.91 8.02 1.38
N GLY A 110 10.21 8.60 0.22
CA GLY A 110 9.36 8.57 -0.97
C GLY A 110 8.49 9.83 -1.15
N TYR A 111 8.43 10.72 -0.16
CA TYR A 111 7.76 12.02 -0.32
C TYR A 111 8.59 12.97 -1.21
N SER A 112 7.92 13.71 -2.08
CA SER A 112 8.55 14.74 -2.93
C SER A 112 7.62 15.94 -3.01
N GLN A 113 8.16 17.16 -2.95
CA GLN A 113 7.35 18.38 -3.15
C GLN A 113 6.85 18.51 -4.60
N LYS A 114 7.43 17.78 -5.56
CA LYS A 114 6.92 17.73 -6.96
C LYS A 114 5.69 16.83 -7.07
N LEU A 115 5.48 15.95 -6.10
CA LEU A 115 4.33 15.06 -5.96
C LEU A 115 3.56 15.57 -4.73
N ASN A 116 2.87 16.71 -4.87
CA ASN A 116 2.25 17.45 -3.76
C ASN A 116 1.44 16.53 -2.82
N THR A 117 0.85 15.46 -3.36
CA THR A 117 0.19 14.36 -2.65
C THR A 117 0.36 13.02 -3.38
N GLU A 118 0.05 11.90 -2.73
CA GLU A 118 -0.06 10.58 -3.39
C GLU A 118 -1.07 10.59 -4.56
N ALA A 119 -2.00 11.56 -4.59
CA ALA A 119 -2.97 11.76 -5.65
C ALA A 119 -2.39 12.36 -6.95
N ASP A 120 -1.16 12.89 -6.91
CA ASP A 120 -0.49 13.45 -8.09
C ASP A 120 0.27 12.40 -8.92
N ILE A 121 0.32 11.15 -8.44
CA ILE A 121 0.97 10.05 -9.15
C ILE A 121 -0.03 9.42 -10.10
N LYS A 122 -0.24 10.12 -11.22
CA LYS A 122 -0.98 9.67 -12.41
C LYS A 122 -0.16 8.72 -13.29
N VAL A 123 0.75 7.98 -12.66
CA VAL A 123 1.67 7.06 -13.31
C VAL A 123 1.19 5.66 -13.00
N GLY A 124 0.64 4.99 -14.02
CA GLY A 124 0.12 3.63 -13.93
C GLY A 124 1.23 2.61 -13.81
N PHE A 125 0.87 1.32 -13.84
CA PHE A 125 1.85 0.24 -13.97
C PHE A 125 2.42 0.22 -15.40
N GLY A 126 3.73 0.03 -15.58
CA GLY A 126 4.36 0.09 -16.91
C GLY A 126 4.24 1.47 -17.56
N ASP A 127 4.16 1.56 -18.89
CA ASP A 127 4.13 2.87 -19.59
C ASP A 127 2.76 3.58 -19.55
N CYS A 128 1.81 3.08 -18.75
CA CYS A 128 0.46 3.61 -18.69
C CYS A 128 0.39 4.92 -17.88
N ILE A 129 -0.26 5.95 -18.43
CA ILE A 129 -0.70 7.12 -17.68
C ILE A 129 -2.13 6.85 -17.21
N VAL A 130 -2.41 7.07 -15.92
CA VAL A 130 -3.72 6.80 -15.32
C VAL A 130 -4.27 8.08 -14.71
N GLU A 131 -5.60 8.25 -14.75
CA GLU A 131 -6.25 9.40 -14.12
C GLU A 131 -6.32 9.27 -12.60
N GLU A 132 -6.33 8.02 -12.11
CA GLU A 132 -6.46 7.65 -10.71
C GLU A 132 -5.12 7.31 -10.04
N PRO A 133 -4.95 7.54 -8.73
CA PRO A 133 -3.72 7.23 -8.02
C PRO A 133 -3.40 5.73 -8.07
N ARG A 134 -2.12 5.40 -8.29
CA ARG A 134 -1.65 4.02 -8.23
C ARG A 134 -1.60 3.54 -6.78
N LEU A 135 -2.57 2.70 -6.42
CA LEU A 135 -2.65 2.07 -5.10
C LEU A 135 -2.46 0.56 -5.19
N ILE A 136 -1.80 -0.01 -4.18
CA ILE A 136 -1.65 -1.46 -4.01
C ILE A 136 -2.20 -1.91 -2.64
N PRO A 137 -2.78 -3.12 -2.58
CA PRO A 137 -3.11 -3.78 -1.33
C PRO A 137 -1.88 -4.09 -0.49
N ILE A 138 -2.07 -4.12 0.83
CA ILE A 138 -1.16 -4.82 1.73
C ILE A 138 -0.98 -6.25 1.26
N GLU A 139 0.26 -6.71 1.23
CA GLU A 139 0.67 -8.03 0.75
C GLU A 139 1.41 -8.75 1.88
N ILE A 140 0.87 -9.89 2.34
CA ILE A 140 1.45 -10.67 3.44
C ILE A 140 1.53 -12.14 3.04
N PHE A 141 2.73 -12.69 3.08
CA PHE A 141 2.97 -14.12 2.89
C PHE A 141 2.92 -14.85 4.23
N LEU A 142 2.11 -15.91 4.31
CA LEU A 142 2.07 -16.83 5.44
C LEU A 142 2.79 -18.12 5.08
N GLU A 143 3.64 -18.62 5.97
CA GLU A 143 4.32 -19.90 5.79
C GLU A 143 3.32 -21.04 5.63
N GLY A 144 3.59 -21.93 4.68
CA GLY A 144 2.69 -23.01 4.26
C GLY A 144 1.71 -22.64 3.15
N GLU A 145 1.53 -21.35 2.85
CA GLU A 145 0.68 -20.91 1.73
C GLU A 145 1.45 -20.88 0.41
N LYS A 146 0.72 -21.04 -0.70
CA LYS A 146 1.31 -21.00 -2.06
C LYS A 146 1.50 -19.58 -2.60
N LYS A 147 0.77 -18.62 -2.06
CA LYS A 147 0.75 -17.22 -2.53
C LYS A 147 0.49 -16.25 -1.37
N PRO A 148 0.88 -14.97 -1.51
CA PRO A 148 0.53 -13.95 -0.54
C PRO A 148 -0.98 -13.75 -0.43
N THR A 149 -1.41 -13.27 0.74
CA THR A 149 -2.73 -12.68 0.97
C THR A 149 -2.67 -11.18 0.67
N TYR A 150 -3.74 -10.66 0.05
CA TYR A 150 -3.84 -9.25 -0.33
C TYR A 150 -5.00 -8.55 0.40
N GLY A 151 -4.80 -7.29 0.78
CA GLY A 151 -5.85 -6.40 1.28
C GLY A 151 -6.38 -6.75 2.68
N LYS A 152 -5.76 -7.72 3.37
CA LYS A 152 -6.20 -8.21 4.67
C LYS A 152 -5.10 -8.08 5.70
N LEU A 153 -5.46 -7.58 6.87
CA LEU A 153 -4.58 -7.55 8.03
C LEU A 153 -4.56 -8.94 8.68
N ILE A 154 -3.41 -9.33 9.21
CA ILE A 154 -3.24 -10.57 9.97
C ILE A 154 -3.25 -10.23 11.46
N ASN A 155 -4.25 -10.79 12.16
CA ASN A 155 -4.48 -10.60 13.59
C ASN A 155 -4.36 -11.94 14.33
N GLY A 156 -4.31 -11.88 15.66
CA GLY A 156 -4.19 -13.06 16.51
C GLY A 156 -2.79 -13.67 16.50
N THR A 157 -2.47 -14.42 17.55
CA THR A 157 -1.15 -15.02 17.76
C THR A 157 -0.84 -16.08 16.70
N GLU A 158 -1.81 -16.91 16.32
CA GLU A 158 -1.62 -17.98 15.33
C GLU A 158 -1.36 -17.45 13.92
N GLY A 159 -2.12 -16.43 13.48
CA GLY A 159 -1.88 -15.83 12.18
C GLY A 159 -0.51 -15.16 12.11
N ARG A 160 -0.13 -14.46 13.19
CA ARG A 160 1.13 -13.74 13.27
C ARG A 160 2.36 -14.64 13.33
N SER A 161 2.27 -15.83 13.95
CA SER A 161 3.39 -16.77 14.01
C SER A 161 3.73 -17.39 12.65
N LYS A 162 2.80 -17.34 11.69
CA LYS A 162 3.00 -17.83 10.32
C LYS A 162 3.52 -16.75 9.37
N ILE A 163 3.66 -15.49 9.80
CA ILE A 163 4.12 -14.42 8.90
C ILE A 163 5.57 -14.67 8.50
N LYS A 164 5.80 -14.74 7.19
CA LYS A 164 7.12 -15.01 6.61
C LYS A 164 8.08 -13.83 6.70
N LEU A 165 7.59 -12.63 6.42
CA LEU A 165 8.38 -11.41 6.39
C LEU A 165 8.04 -10.53 7.59
N LEU A 166 8.98 -10.45 8.54
CA LEU A 166 8.82 -9.71 9.79
C LEU A 166 9.51 -8.34 9.72
N HIS A 167 9.05 -7.39 10.54
CA HIS A 167 9.66 -6.07 10.68
C HIS A 167 10.92 -6.13 11.55
N ASN A 168 11.92 -6.89 11.10
CA ASN A 168 13.24 -6.92 11.70
C ASN A 168 14.02 -5.64 11.36
N ARG A 169 15.12 -5.40 12.08
CA ARG A 169 16.00 -4.27 11.77
C ARG A 169 16.50 -4.34 10.33
N GLY A 170 16.40 -3.23 9.61
CA GLY A 170 16.74 -3.12 8.20
C GLY A 170 15.65 -3.62 7.25
N ALA A 171 14.51 -4.13 7.74
CA ALA A 171 13.39 -4.45 6.88
C ALA A 171 12.90 -3.20 6.15
N LEU A 172 12.62 -3.35 4.86
CA LEU A 172 11.99 -2.36 4.00
C LEU A 172 10.51 -2.72 3.87
N ALA A 173 9.63 -1.77 4.19
CA ALA A 173 8.18 -1.96 4.15
C ALA A 173 7.45 -0.77 3.54
N MET A 174 6.26 -1.01 3.00
CA MET A 174 5.47 0.01 2.33
C MET A 174 4.56 0.72 3.34
N ALA A 175 4.56 2.05 3.33
CA ALA A 175 3.61 2.85 4.09
C ALA A 175 2.24 2.87 3.40
N ARG A 176 1.20 3.16 4.18
CA ARG A 176 -0.18 3.26 3.72
C ARG A 176 -1.02 4.10 4.69
N SER A 177 -2.19 4.52 4.24
CA SER A 177 -3.23 5.06 5.12
C SER A 177 -3.93 3.95 5.93
N GLN A 178 -5.03 4.27 6.60
CA GLN A 178 -5.81 3.26 7.33
C GLN A 178 -6.38 2.17 6.42
N ASP A 179 -6.73 2.50 5.18
CA ASP A 179 -7.22 1.53 4.20
C ASP A 179 -6.10 0.53 3.85
N PRO A 180 -6.30 -0.79 4.03
CA PRO A 180 -5.36 -1.81 3.59
C PRO A 180 -4.98 -1.75 2.10
N ASN A 181 -5.78 -1.08 1.26
CA ASN A 181 -5.59 -0.96 -0.19
C ASN A 181 -5.06 0.40 -0.64
N SER A 182 -4.31 1.09 0.22
CA SER A 182 -3.86 2.47 -0.02
C SER A 182 -2.34 2.66 -0.02
N ALA A 183 -1.56 1.59 -0.12
CA ALA A 183 -0.11 1.75 -0.28
C ALA A 183 0.18 2.30 -1.69
N SER A 184 1.15 3.21 -1.81
CA SER A 184 1.49 3.84 -3.09
C SER A 184 3.01 3.90 -3.27
N ILE A 185 3.64 5.03 -2.92
CA ILE A 185 5.05 5.34 -3.12
C ILE A 185 5.85 5.41 -1.82
N GLN A 186 5.21 5.74 -0.70
CA GLN A 186 5.94 5.95 0.54
C GLN A 186 6.40 4.62 1.12
N PHE A 187 7.68 4.53 1.45
CA PHE A 187 8.28 3.35 2.08
C PHE A 187 9.00 3.75 3.36
N TYR A 188 9.35 2.76 4.17
CA TYR A 188 10.19 2.99 5.34
C TYR A 188 11.16 1.85 5.61
N ILE A 189 12.32 2.20 6.17
CA ILE A 189 13.34 1.27 6.66
C ILE A 189 13.24 1.20 8.18
N VAL A 190 13.19 -0.01 8.70
CA VAL A 190 12.98 -0.31 10.11
C VAL A 190 14.30 -0.20 10.91
N LEU A 191 14.32 0.61 11.98
CA LEU A 191 15.53 0.89 12.77
C LEU A 191 15.81 -0.11 13.91
N ARG A 192 14.80 -0.89 14.33
CA ARG A 192 14.87 -1.96 15.34
C ARG A 192 13.78 -3.01 15.04
N SER A 193 13.78 -4.18 15.66
CA SER A 193 12.63 -5.09 15.51
C SER A 193 11.32 -4.41 15.99
N LEU A 194 10.30 -4.43 15.14
CA LEU A 194 8.97 -3.82 15.35
C LEU A 194 7.86 -4.87 15.19
N PRO A 195 7.80 -5.91 16.06
CA PRO A 195 6.77 -6.92 15.94
C PRO A 195 5.36 -6.30 15.95
N GLU A 196 5.15 -5.17 16.61
CA GLU A 196 3.89 -4.41 16.58
C GLU A 196 3.34 -4.08 15.17
N LEU A 197 4.19 -4.08 14.14
CA LEU A 197 3.83 -3.82 12.74
C LEU A 197 3.56 -5.10 11.93
N ASP A 198 3.94 -6.27 12.44
CA ASP A 198 3.74 -7.54 11.74
C ASP A 198 2.26 -7.82 11.52
N GLY A 199 1.91 -8.16 10.28
CA GLY A 199 0.53 -8.40 9.87
C GLY A 199 -0.25 -7.12 9.54
N ARG A 200 0.37 -5.95 9.69
CA ARG A 200 -0.27 -4.63 9.50
C ARG A 200 0.32 -3.82 8.34
N TYR A 201 1.51 -4.15 7.89
CA TYR A 201 2.18 -3.55 6.74
C TYR A 201 2.91 -4.62 5.92
N ALA A 202 3.14 -4.32 4.64
CA ALA A 202 3.84 -5.22 3.71
C ALA A 202 5.34 -4.98 3.80
N VAL A 203 6.09 -5.94 4.35
CA VAL A 203 7.55 -6.01 4.23
C VAL A 203 7.87 -6.61 2.86
N PHE A 204 8.80 -6.00 2.13
CA PHE A 204 9.14 -6.44 0.76
C PHE A 204 10.63 -6.37 0.44
N GLY A 205 11.46 -5.96 1.39
CA GLY A 205 12.91 -5.91 1.21
C GLY A 205 13.67 -5.92 2.53
N GLN A 206 15.00 -6.00 2.44
CA GLN A 206 15.91 -5.97 3.57
C GLN A 206 17.19 -5.22 3.16
N VAL A 207 17.65 -4.30 4.01
CA VAL A 207 18.96 -3.68 3.88
C VAL A 207 20.03 -4.76 4.00
N GLU A 208 20.85 -4.91 2.97
CA GLU A 208 22.04 -5.78 2.94
C GLU A 208 23.30 -5.01 3.34
N GLU A 209 23.44 -3.77 2.85
CA GLU A 209 24.60 -2.91 3.14
C GLU A 209 24.18 -1.47 3.42
N GLY A 210 24.97 -0.75 4.23
CA GLY A 210 24.72 0.66 4.55
C GLY A 210 23.68 0.86 5.65
N MET A 211 23.50 -0.09 6.57
CA MET A 211 22.62 0.14 7.71
C MET A 211 23.15 1.24 8.65
N ASP A 212 24.47 1.43 8.74
CA ASP A 212 25.09 2.55 9.45
C ASP A 212 24.82 3.90 8.75
N VAL A 213 24.69 3.90 7.41
CA VAL A 213 24.22 5.04 6.63
C VAL A 213 22.77 5.33 6.98
N VAL A 214 21.90 4.30 7.00
CA VAL A 214 20.51 4.43 7.44
C VAL A 214 20.43 5.02 8.84
N ASP A 215 21.32 4.64 9.76
CA ASP A 215 21.37 5.17 11.13
C ASP A 215 21.73 6.65 11.21
N LYS A 216 22.42 7.19 10.19
CA LYS A 216 22.82 8.61 10.11
C LYS A 216 21.76 9.49 9.44
N ILE A 217 20.77 8.91 8.78
CA ILE A 217 19.69 9.67 8.12
C ILE A 217 18.86 10.41 9.16
N VAL A 218 18.65 11.70 8.93
CA VAL A 218 17.76 12.58 9.71
C VAL A 218 16.65 13.13 8.82
N GLN A 219 15.61 13.68 9.43
CA GLN A 219 14.51 14.29 8.68
C GLN A 219 15.04 15.41 7.77
N GLY A 220 14.63 15.38 6.50
CA GLY A 220 15.05 16.35 5.48
C GLY A 220 16.24 15.92 4.63
N ASP A 221 16.94 14.84 4.99
CA ASP A 221 17.89 14.20 4.10
C ASP A 221 17.21 13.69 2.82
N LYS A 222 17.99 13.53 1.76
CA LYS A 222 17.47 13.20 0.43
C LYS A 222 17.87 11.80 -0.02
N LEU A 223 16.94 11.13 -0.69
CA LEU A 223 17.21 10.06 -1.63
C LEU A 223 17.52 10.71 -2.98
N ILE A 224 18.81 10.83 -3.30
CA ILE A 224 19.29 11.49 -4.51
C ILE A 224 18.86 10.67 -5.73
N LYS A 225 19.08 9.36 -5.67
CA LYS A 225 18.73 8.42 -6.75
C LYS A 225 18.51 7.03 -6.20
N ALA A 226 17.52 6.32 -6.74
CA ALA A 226 17.38 4.88 -6.58
C ALA A 226 17.74 4.18 -7.90
N THR A 227 18.41 3.04 -7.85
CA THR A 227 18.81 2.30 -9.06
C THR A 227 18.67 0.81 -8.82
N VAL A 228 17.97 0.12 -9.74
CA VAL A 228 17.91 -1.34 -9.74
C VAL A 228 19.27 -1.88 -10.16
N VAL A 229 19.84 -2.77 -9.37
CA VAL A 229 21.11 -3.44 -9.63
C VAL A 229 20.91 -4.96 -9.61
N PHE A 230 21.71 -5.67 -10.40
CA PHE A 230 21.65 -7.12 -10.60
C PHE A 230 22.79 -7.79 -9.84
#